data_AF-A0A7C9J5B7-F1
#
_entry.id   AF-A0A7C9J5B7-F1
#
_cell.length_a   1.000
_cell.length_b   1.000
_cell.length_c   1.000
_cell.angle_alpha   90.00
_cell.angle_beta   90.00
_cell.angle_gamma   90.00
#
_symmetry.space_group_name_H-M   'P 1'
#
loop_
_entity.id
_entity.type
_entity.pdbx_description
1 polymer ?
#
loop_
_entity_poly.entity_id
_entity_poly.type
_entity_poly.pdbx_seq_one_letter_code
_entity_poly.pdbx_strand_id
1 'polypeptide(L)'
;MERVLRFPETALPGEVHFVVVGDRPAGQTVGEFRPTGEIPVPEDVELAYVAATTERLAEVPETTGLRLSGVCDDDLRLIAKRFALRDLAVTGKFTDEGVRAIQGLTTLESLELWSPNITGDVPLPENSPLIKVKLGGASITDAAFGHIARTWAAVVGVSGGEVRGHGLGALGGMTGLRYLRLGTENMEPGCLWRLGSTESLTILSLAGPVDCEAVLSFAPPLKEIDLDQVSRADCARLLFHGLAVNGLSGPPRLADAYARMLTGPDRPSRAAPRRRIVTGERDLASLVMGPAPVLLAFTGTDCLASEWIIPVIDRIVAEYDDELIGAIVDVETAIGAAASVGVDRTPTVLLTRKGEELLRLPGIRSHAELIRRVTDVLGLPMPGEKLFPATENREPLLGSA
;
A
#
# COMPACT_ATOMS: atom_id res chain seq x y z
N MET A 1 12.18 -27.81 20.03
CA MET A 1 12.14 -27.62 21.49
C MET A 1 11.43 -26.30 21.75
N GLU A 2 10.24 -26.34 22.36
CA GLU A 2 9.46 -25.12 22.63
C GLU A 2 10.21 -24.20 23.60
N ARG A 3 10.30 -22.90 23.28
CA ARG A 3 10.86 -21.90 24.21
C ARG A 3 9.72 -21.36 25.08
N VAL A 4 9.98 -21.12 26.35
CA VAL A 4 8.98 -20.55 27.27
C VAL A 4 9.33 -19.09 27.53
N LEU A 5 8.42 -18.17 27.20
CA LEU A 5 8.54 -16.77 27.59
C LEU A 5 7.85 -16.54 28.92
N ARG A 6 8.50 -15.79 29.80
CA ARG A 6 7.99 -15.46 31.13
C ARG A 6 7.62 -13.99 31.18
N PHE A 7 6.32 -13.71 31.15
CA PHE A 7 5.78 -12.38 31.36
C PHE A 7 5.46 -12.15 32.83
N PRO A 8 5.50 -10.90 33.33
CA PRO A 8 5.09 -10.59 34.69
C PRO A 8 3.62 -10.99 34.93
N GLU A 9 3.28 -11.27 36.20
CA GLU A 9 1.89 -11.57 36.59
C GLU A 9 0.97 -10.35 36.42
N THR A 10 1.52 -9.14 36.56
CA THR A 10 0.82 -7.90 36.26
C THR A 10 0.94 -7.57 34.78
N ALA A 11 -0.20 -7.33 34.13
CA ALA A 11 -0.26 -7.03 32.70
C ALA A 11 0.68 -5.88 32.32
N LEU A 12 1.44 -6.08 31.24
CA LEU A 12 2.25 -5.04 30.61
C LEU A 12 1.36 -4.09 29.78
N PRO A 13 1.80 -2.84 29.54
CA PRO A 13 1.01 -1.84 28.80
C PRO A 13 1.08 -2.05 27.27
N GLY A 14 0.85 -3.28 26.82
CA GLY A 14 0.93 -3.67 25.42
C GLY A 14 0.38 -5.08 25.16
N GLU A 15 0.45 -5.50 23.91
CA GLU A 15 -0.10 -6.75 23.42
C GLU A 15 0.98 -7.54 22.67
N VAL A 16 0.86 -8.86 22.63
CA VAL A 16 1.76 -9.72 21.88
C VAL A 16 1.03 -10.18 20.64
N HIS A 17 1.60 -9.84 19.49
CA HIS A 17 1.18 -10.32 18.19
C HIS A 17 2.02 -11.54 17.85
N PHE A 18 1.38 -12.59 17.35
CA PHE A 18 2.09 -13.78 16.90
C PHE A 18 1.86 -14.02 15.41
N VAL A 19 2.87 -14.59 14.77
CA VAL A 19 2.82 -15.06 13.40
C VAL A 19 3.34 -16.49 13.37
N VAL A 20 2.58 -17.38 12.74
CA VAL A 20 3.00 -18.76 12.51
C VAL A 20 3.77 -18.83 11.19
N VAL A 21 5.03 -19.24 11.27
CA VAL A 21 5.96 -19.39 10.15
C VAL A 21 5.77 -20.78 9.54
N GLY A 22 5.05 -20.85 8.41
CA GLY A 22 4.83 -22.10 7.68
C GLY A 22 3.47 -22.16 6.98
N ASP A 23 3.21 -23.28 6.29
CA ASP A 23 1.97 -23.49 5.53
C ASP A 23 0.88 -24.06 6.44
N ARG A 24 0.14 -23.19 7.14
CA ARG A 24 -1.04 -23.55 7.93
C ARG A 24 -2.32 -23.01 7.27
N PRO A 25 -3.48 -23.68 7.42
CA PRO A 25 -4.74 -23.22 6.86
C PRO A 25 -5.08 -21.79 7.31
N ALA A 26 -5.64 -20.98 6.41
CA ALA A 26 -6.01 -19.59 6.67
C ALA A 26 -6.98 -19.48 7.86
N GLY A 27 -6.61 -18.69 8.87
CA GLY A 27 -7.43 -18.42 10.08
C GLY A 27 -6.73 -18.70 11.42
N GLN A 28 -5.55 -19.34 11.43
CA GLN A 28 -4.73 -19.58 12.63
C GLN A 28 -3.28 -19.13 12.48
N THR A 29 -2.98 -18.32 11.46
CA THR A 29 -1.61 -17.91 11.11
C THR A 29 -1.16 -16.64 11.83
N VAL A 30 -2.08 -15.83 12.35
CA VAL A 30 -1.79 -14.60 13.10
C VAL A 30 -2.82 -14.38 14.20
N GLY A 31 -2.43 -13.67 15.25
CA GLY A 31 -3.35 -13.24 16.32
C GLY A 31 -2.67 -12.33 17.35
N GLU A 32 -3.46 -11.84 18.29
CA GLU A 32 -3.00 -10.96 19.37
C GLU A 32 -3.54 -11.42 20.72
N PHE A 33 -2.76 -11.21 21.78
CA PHE A 33 -3.20 -11.48 23.15
C PHE A 33 -2.46 -10.59 24.16
N ARG A 34 -3.05 -10.42 25.34
CA ARG A 34 -2.39 -9.72 26.46
C ARG A 34 -1.58 -10.73 27.28
N PRO A 35 -0.25 -10.59 27.33
CA PRO A 35 0.57 -11.61 27.95
C PRO A 35 0.59 -11.49 29.48
N THR A 36 0.26 -12.57 30.19
CA THR A 36 0.53 -12.73 31.62
C THR A 36 1.02 -14.16 31.90
N GLY A 37 2.02 -14.29 32.79
CA GLY A 37 2.56 -15.59 33.19
C GLY A 37 3.48 -16.26 32.17
N GLU A 38 3.58 -17.59 32.25
CA GLU A 38 4.42 -18.40 31.37
C GLU A 38 3.69 -18.76 30.09
N ILE A 39 4.33 -18.50 28.94
CA ILE A 39 3.75 -18.72 27.61
C ILE A 39 4.69 -19.63 26.82
N PRO A 40 4.27 -20.87 26.49
CA PRO A 40 5.02 -21.73 25.59
C PRO A 40 4.92 -21.17 24.17
N VAL A 41 6.07 -21.06 23.52
CA VAL A 41 6.20 -20.54 22.16
C VAL A 41 6.76 -21.65 21.27
N PRO A 42 5.94 -22.19 20.36
CA PRO A 42 6.40 -23.15 19.36
C PRO A 42 7.56 -22.59 18.50
N GLU A 43 8.38 -23.48 17.93
CA GLU A 43 9.51 -23.07 17.08
C GLU A 43 9.08 -22.37 15.79
N ASP A 44 7.87 -22.67 15.31
CA ASP A 44 7.27 -22.05 14.14
C ASP A 44 6.48 -20.78 14.49
N VAL A 45 6.64 -20.20 15.69
CA VAL A 45 5.94 -19.00 16.11
C VAL A 45 6.90 -17.86 16.41
N GLU A 46 6.75 -16.78 15.65
CA GLU A 46 7.39 -15.51 15.93
C GLU A 46 6.45 -14.61 16.73
N LEU A 47 7.03 -13.91 17.71
CA LEU A 47 6.28 -13.03 18.61
C LEU A 47 6.82 -11.62 18.53
N ALA A 48 5.90 -10.68 18.34
CA ALA A 48 6.17 -9.26 18.40
C ALA A 48 5.40 -8.63 19.56
N TYR A 49 6.11 -7.98 20.48
CA TYR A 49 5.45 -7.15 21.50
C TYR A 49 5.14 -5.77 20.91
N VAL A 50 3.88 -5.35 21.02
CA VAL A 50 3.33 -4.11 20.45
C VAL A 50 2.82 -3.23 21.58
N ALA A 51 3.32 -2.00 21.69
CA ALA A 51 2.89 -1.07 22.72
C ALA A 51 2.94 0.39 22.27
N ALA A 52 2.02 1.19 22.81
CA ALA A 52 1.99 2.63 22.62
C ALA A 52 2.91 3.40 23.59
N THR A 53 3.67 2.68 24.42
CA THR A 53 4.55 3.22 25.47
C THR A 53 5.78 2.31 25.66
N THR A 54 6.84 2.87 26.25
CA THR A 54 8.04 2.14 26.66
C THR A 54 8.09 1.86 28.17
N GLU A 55 7.02 2.19 28.90
CA GLU A 55 6.87 1.83 30.31
C GLU A 55 7.08 0.33 30.54
N ARG A 56 7.92 0.01 31.52
CA ARG A 56 8.25 -1.38 31.90
C ARG A 56 8.84 -2.21 30.75
N LEU A 57 9.43 -1.57 29.72
CA LEU A 57 10.10 -2.26 28.61
C LEU A 57 11.18 -3.24 29.10
N ALA A 58 11.86 -2.97 30.21
CA ALA A 58 12.84 -3.88 30.80
C ALA A 58 12.25 -5.20 31.30
N GLU A 59 10.94 -5.26 31.56
CA GLU A 59 10.21 -6.45 32.01
C GLU A 59 9.67 -7.28 30.83
N VAL A 60 9.70 -6.75 29.60
CA VAL A 60 9.28 -7.48 28.41
C VAL A 60 10.32 -8.56 28.11
N PRO A 61 9.96 -9.86 28.06
CA PRO A 61 10.89 -10.95 27.79
C PRO A 61 11.50 -10.85 26.38
N GLU A 62 12.51 -11.66 26.08
CA GLU A 62 13.15 -11.67 24.76
C GLU A 62 12.19 -12.19 23.69
N THR A 63 11.58 -11.25 22.97
CA THR A 63 10.73 -11.47 21.80
C THR A 63 11.51 -11.28 20.51
N THR A 64 11.01 -11.85 19.41
CA THR A 64 11.65 -11.69 18.08
C THR A 64 11.27 -10.39 17.41
N GLY A 65 10.17 -9.75 17.84
CA GLY A 65 9.72 -8.46 17.33
C GLY A 65 9.40 -7.45 18.42
N LEU A 66 9.66 -6.17 18.14
CA LEU A 66 9.24 -5.04 18.96
C LEU A 66 8.61 -3.97 18.07
N ARG A 67 7.37 -3.58 18.38
CA ARG A 67 6.68 -2.45 17.75
C ARG A 67 6.26 -1.45 18.81
N LEU A 68 7.01 -0.37 18.96
CA LEU A 68 6.85 0.56 20.08
C LEU A 68 6.58 1.98 19.61
N SER A 69 5.81 2.72 20.41
CA SER A 69 5.54 4.14 20.22
C SER A 69 6.06 4.94 21.40
N GLY A 70 6.39 6.21 21.18
CA GLY A 70 6.89 7.10 22.24
C GLY A 70 8.35 6.84 22.65
N VAL A 71 9.13 6.16 21.81
CA VAL A 71 10.52 5.74 22.08
C VAL A 71 11.47 6.96 22.16
N CYS A 72 12.38 6.97 23.13
CA CYS A 72 13.51 7.91 23.22
C CYS A 72 14.87 7.19 23.12
N ASP A 73 15.98 7.94 23.20
CA ASP A 73 17.33 7.38 23.06
C ASP A 73 17.68 6.35 24.15
N ASP A 74 17.19 6.54 25.37
CA ASP A 74 17.40 5.57 26.46
C ASP A 74 16.69 4.24 26.19
N ASP A 75 15.50 4.29 25.59
CA ASP A 75 14.77 3.10 25.19
C ASP A 75 15.52 2.32 24.11
N LEU A 76 16.13 3.02 23.13
CA LEU A 76 16.97 2.37 22.11
C LEU A 76 18.22 1.71 22.71
N ARG A 77 18.82 2.30 23.76
CA ARG A 77 19.92 1.67 24.51
C ARG A 77 19.48 0.42 25.28
N LEU A 78 18.23 0.36 25.74
CA LEU A 78 17.65 -0.85 26.31
C LEU A 78 17.38 -1.91 25.24
N ILE A 79 16.83 -1.51 24.09
CA ILE A 79 16.55 -2.38 22.94
C ILE A 79 17.84 -2.98 22.37
N ALA A 80 18.94 -2.22 22.35
CA ALA A 80 20.25 -2.68 21.87
C ALA A 80 20.80 -3.93 22.61
N LYS A 81 20.25 -4.27 23.78
CA LYS A 81 20.62 -5.46 24.55
C LYS A 81 19.87 -6.73 24.13
N ARG A 82 18.93 -6.63 23.17
CA ARG A 82 18.06 -7.73 22.74
C ARG A 82 18.59 -8.39 21.47
N PHE A 83 19.60 -9.23 21.62
CA PHE A 83 20.36 -9.81 20.48
C PHE A 83 19.58 -10.82 19.62
N ALA A 84 18.40 -11.26 20.05
CA ALA A 84 17.53 -12.16 19.29
C ALA A 84 16.48 -11.43 18.43
N LEU A 85 16.51 -10.10 18.39
CA LEU A 85 15.52 -9.28 17.71
C LEU A 85 15.66 -9.35 16.19
N ARG A 86 14.59 -9.76 15.51
CA ARG A 86 14.48 -9.83 14.04
C ARG A 86 13.68 -8.66 13.47
N ASP A 87 12.63 -8.24 14.16
CA ASP A 87 11.76 -7.15 13.75
C ASP A 87 11.79 -5.99 14.74
N LEU A 88 12.24 -4.81 14.31
CA LEU A 88 12.16 -3.60 15.11
C LEU A 88 11.39 -2.53 14.36
N ALA A 89 10.26 -2.10 14.89
CA ALA A 89 9.53 -0.93 14.42
C ALA A 89 9.32 0.05 15.58
N VAL A 90 9.85 1.26 15.47
CA VAL A 90 9.72 2.25 16.55
C VAL A 90 9.31 3.60 16.03
N THR A 91 8.40 4.25 16.76
CA THR A 91 8.05 5.65 16.57
C THR A 91 8.34 6.42 17.85
N GLY A 92 8.86 7.64 17.76
CA GLY A 92 9.21 8.40 18.97
C GLY A 92 10.00 9.67 18.72
N LYS A 93 10.72 10.14 19.74
CA LYS A 93 11.54 11.36 19.73
C LYS A 93 13.02 11.04 19.96
N PHE A 94 13.51 9.92 19.41
CA PHE A 94 14.92 9.53 19.46
C PHE A 94 15.75 10.24 18.38
N THR A 95 17.06 10.32 18.57
CA THR A 95 18.03 10.98 17.68
C THR A 95 18.96 9.95 17.03
N ASP A 96 19.89 10.42 16.19
CA ASP A 96 20.95 9.58 15.63
C ASP A 96 21.84 8.95 16.72
N GLU A 97 21.92 9.53 17.93
CA GLU A 97 22.62 8.88 19.06
C GLU A 97 21.92 7.60 19.52
N GLY A 98 20.58 7.61 19.58
CA GLY A 98 19.80 6.43 19.89
C GLY A 98 19.93 5.37 18.81
N VAL A 99 19.88 5.76 17.52
CA VAL A 99 20.06 4.81 16.39
C VAL A 99 21.46 4.19 16.43
N ARG A 100 22.49 4.95 16.76
CA ARG A 100 23.86 4.42 16.93
C ARG A 100 23.94 3.34 18.01
N ALA A 101 23.10 3.39 19.04
CA ALA A 101 23.08 2.38 20.09
C ALA A 101 22.65 1.00 19.55
N ILE A 102 21.77 0.95 18.54
CA ILE A 102 21.26 -0.32 17.99
C ILE A 102 22.10 -0.90 16.84
N GLN A 103 23.20 -0.25 16.43
CA GLN A 103 24.09 -0.74 15.36
C GLN A 103 24.68 -2.14 15.63
N GLY A 104 24.77 -2.54 16.91
CA GLY A 104 25.30 -3.83 17.35
C GLY A 104 24.30 -4.99 17.26
N LEU A 105 23.05 -4.74 16.87
CA LEU A 105 22.09 -5.79 16.60
C LEU A 105 22.52 -6.50 15.29
N THR A 106 22.69 -7.82 15.36
CA THR A 106 23.26 -8.65 14.26
C THR A 106 22.26 -9.64 13.67
N THR A 107 21.04 -9.66 14.18
CA THR A 107 19.98 -10.61 13.81
C THR A 107 18.76 -9.94 13.19
N LEU A 108 18.79 -8.62 12.97
CA LEU A 108 17.65 -7.88 12.43
C LEU A 108 17.39 -8.21 10.95
N GLU A 109 16.14 -8.46 10.62
CA GLU A 109 15.62 -8.69 9.28
C GLU A 109 14.76 -7.50 8.82
N SER A 110 14.01 -6.87 9.73
CA SER A 110 13.20 -5.68 9.47
C SER A 110 13.51 -4.57 10.47
N LEU A 111 13.84 -3.38 9.94
CA LEU A 111 14.09 -2.17 10.71
C LEU A 111 13.21 -1.02 10.20
N GLU A 112 12.28 -0.55 11.03
CA GLU A 112 11.44 0.62 10.78
C GLU A 112 11.66 1.66 11.88
N LEU A 113 12.19 2.82 11.51
CA LEU A 113 12.48 3.91 12.43
C LEU A 113 11.70 5.16 12.00
N TRP A 114 10.82 5.65 12.87
CA TRP A 114 10.17 6.94 12.69
C TRP A 114 10.51 7.89 13.84
N SER A 115 11.15 9.01 13.55
CA SER A 115 11.38 10.07 14.52
C SER A 115 11.53 11.42 13.81
N PRO A 116 10.99 12.52 14.36
CA PRO A 116 11.21 13.83 13.77
C PRO A 116 12.66 14.31 13.95
N ASN A 117 13.45 13.67 14.82
CA ASN A 117 14.78 14.13 15.25
C ASN A 117 15.95 13.31 14.68
N ILE A 118 15.70 12.32 13.82
CA ILE A 118 16.77 11.59 13.12
C ILE A 118 17.11 12.31 11.81
N THR A 119 18.41 12.44 11.52
CA THR A 119 18.88 13.01 10.25
C THR A 119 19.13 11.94 9.19
N GLY A 120 19.33 10.70 9.65
CA GLY A 120 19.71 9.58 8.82
C GLY A 120 21.21 9.49 8.53
N ASP A 121 22.04 10.44 8.98
CA ASP A 121 23.50 10.33 8.93
C ASP A 121 24.06 9.51 10.10
N VAL A 122 23.63 8.25 10.18
CA VAL A 122 24.04 7.32 11.22
C VAL A 122 24.13 5.90 10.66
N PRO A 123 25.19 5.14 11.00
CA PRO A 123 25.30 3.75 10.61
C PRO A 123 24.10 2.95 11.09
N LEU A 124 23.48 2.23 10.16
CA LEU A 124 22.45 1.24 10.47
C LEU A 124 23.12 -0.05 10.95
N PRO A 125 22.36 -1.07 11.41
CA PRO A 125 22.89 -2.39 11.73
C PRO A 125 23.40 -3.13 10.47
N GLU A 126 24.52 -2.70 9.90
CA GLU A 126 25.04 -3.15 8.60
C GLU A 126 25.43 -4.64 8.58
N ASN A 127 25.75 -5.21 9.76
CA ASN A 127 26.06 -6.64 9.91
C ASN A 127 24.82 -7.52 10.11
N SER A 128 23.63 -6.93 10.19
CA SER A 128 22.38 -7.69 10.26
C SER A 128 21.90 -8.09 8.86
N PRO A 129 21.18 -9.22 8.73
CA PRO A 129 20.57 -9.65 7.48
C PRO A 129 19.31 -8.83 7.12
N LEU A 130 19.43 -7.50 7.09
CA LEU A 130 18.33 -6.58 6.86
C LEU A 130 17.73 -6.80 5.46
N ILE A 131 16.48 -7.26 5.43
CA ILE A 131 15.65 -7.41 4.23
C ILE A 131 14.84 -6.13 4.00
N LYS A 132 14.40 -5.49 5.08
CA LYS A 132 13.51 -4.34 5.05
C LYS A 132 14.05 -3.21 5.93
N VAL A 133 14.20 -2.03 5.33
CA VAL A 133 14.63 -0.81 6.00
C VAL A 133 13.65 0.31 5.68
N LYS A 134 13.01 0.88 6.70
CA LYS A 134 12.19 2.08 6.56
C LYS A 134 12.65 3.17 7.52
N LEU A 135 12.94 4.34 6.99
CA LEU A 135 13.28 5.52 7.77
C LEU A 135 12.27 6.64 7.51
N GLY A 136 11.71 7.21 8.56
CA GLY A 136 10.70 8.26 8.51
C GLY A 136 11.00 9.40 9.49
N GLY A 137 10.89 10.65 9.05
CA GLY A 137 11.18 11.78 9.92
C GLY A 137 11.24 13.11 9.21
N ALA A 138 10.88 14.18 9.91
CA ALA A 138 10.94 15.54 9.34
C ALA A 138 12.38 15.95 8.97
N SER A 139 13.38 15.58 9.79
CA SER A 139 14.79 15.95 9.60
C SER A 139 15.63 14.97 8.78
N ILE A 140 15.04 13.91 8.21
CA ILE A 140 15.81 12.97 7.38
C ILE A 140 16.29 13.68 6.12
N THR A 141 17.59 13.51 5.83
CA THR A 141 18.29 14.07 4.66
C THR A 141 18.78 12.98 3.70
N ASP A 142 19.37 13.40 2.59
CA ASP A 142 20.03 12.51 1.61
C ASP A 142 21.18 11.65 2.19
N ALA A 143 21.72 11.99 3.36
CA ALA A 143 22.78 11.21 4.02
C ALA A 143 22.32 9.77 4.37
N ALA A 144 21.02 9.57 4.58
CA ALA A 144 20.42 8.27 4.87
C ALA A 144 20.75 7.21 3.80
N PHE A 145 20.78 7.62 2.52
CA PHE A 145 21.01 6.68 1.42
C PHE A 145 22.40 6.05 1.45
N GLY A 146 23.41 6.76 1.95
CA GLY A 146 24.77 6.23 2.08
C GLY A 146 24.89 5.08 3.08
N HIS A 147 24.17 5.16 4.21
CA HIS A 147 24.14 4.09 5.21
C HIS A 147 23.23 2.94 4.78
N ILE A 148 22.09 3.23 4.14
CA ILE A 148 21.20 2.20 3.57
C ILE A 148 21.94 1.35 2.52
N ALA A 149 22.75 1.97 1.66
CA ALA A 149 23.51 1.31 0.61
C ALA A 149 24.55 0.28 1.10
N ARG A 150 24.90 0.31 2.39
CA ARG A 150 25.79 -0.68 3.02
C ARG A 150 25.05 -1.91 3.57
N THR A 151 23.72 -1.90 3.49
CA THR A 151 22.87 -3.03 3.88
C THR A 151 22.49 -3.87 2.66
N TRP A 152 21.92 -5.06 2.88
CA TRP A 152 21.37 -5.92 1.82
C TRP A 152 19.86 -5.66 1.55
N ALA A 153 19.30 -4.56 2.03
CA ALA A 153 17.86 -4.34 2.03
C ALA A 153 17.22 -4.51 0.63
N ALA A 154 16.24 -5.42 0.55
CA ALA A 154 15.41 -5.61 -0.63
C ALA A 154 14.24 -4.63 -0.69
N VAL A 155 13.77 -4.18 0.48
CA VAL A 155 12.66 -3.23 0.63
C VAL A 155 13.17 -2.01 1.38
N VAL A 156 13.28 -0.88 0.68
CA VAL A 156 13.71 0.40 1.25
C VAL A 156 12.57 1.40 1.18
N GLY A 157 12.27 2.05 2.30
CA GLY A 157 11.36 3.19 2.37
C GLY A 157 12.02 4.37 3.07
N VAL A 158 12.05 5.53 2.43
CA VAL A 158 12.56 6.75 3.04
C VAL A 158 11.50 7.83 2.91
N SER A 159 11.04 8.38 4.04
CA SER A 159 10.14 9.53 4.09
C SER A 159 10.81 10.62 4.92
N GLY A 160 11.42 11.58 4.22
CA GLY A 160 12.20 12.63 4.84
C GLY A 160 11.76 14.02 4.39
N GLY A 161 11.55 14.92 5.35
CA GLY A 161 11.21 16.31 5.05
C GLY A 161 12.36 17.06 4.34
N GLU A 162 13.61 16.64 4.55
CA GLU A 162 14.79 17.30 3.99
C GLU A 162 15.46 16.52 2.85
N VAL A 163 14.88 15.40 2.42
CA VAL A 163 15.37 14.62 1.27
C VAL A 163 15.13 15.40 -0.03
N ARG A 164 16.19 15.63 -0.81
CA ARG A 164 16.13 16.29 -2.12
C ARG A 164 16.49 15.36 -3.29
N GLY A 165 17.02 14.18 -2.99
CA GLY A 165 17.36 13.15 -3.97
C GLY A 165 18.82 13.19 -4.43
N HIS A 166 19.66 14.07 -3.88
CA HIS A 166 21.10 14.14 -4.19
C HIS A 166 21.86 12.86 -3.83
N GLY A 167 21.41 12.14 -2.79
CA GLY A 167 22.05 10.93 -2.30
C GLY A 167 21.59 9.64 -2.99
N LEU A 168 20.59 9.69 -3.88
CA LEU A 168 20.00 8.51 -4.51
C LEU A 168 21.01 7.63 -5.27
N GLY A 169 22.08 8.23 -5.79
CA GLY A 169 23.12 7.46 -6.50
C GLY A 169 23.86 6.44 -5.64
N ALA A 170 23.82 6.56 -4.31
CA ALA A 170 24.33 5.53 -3.41
C ALA A 170 23.57 4.20 -3.56
N LEU A 171 22.28 4.24 -3.90
CA LEU A 171 21.44 3.05 -4.03
C LEU A 171 21.64 2.31 -5.36
N GLY A 172 22.26 2.94 -6.36
CA GLY A 172 22.39 2.39 -7.71
C GLY A 172 23.14 1.04 -7.77
N GLY A 173 24.08 0.82 -6.83
CA GLY A 173 24.86 -0.42 -6.72
C GLY A 173 24.22 -1.53 -5.89
N MET A 174 23.04 -1.31 -5.31
CA MET A 174 22.38 -2.30 -4.46
C MET A 174 21.73 -3.41 -5.28
N THR A 175 22.43 -4.53 -5.47
CA THR A 175 21.93 -5.69 -6.22
C THR A 175 20.77 -6.43 -5.55
N GLY A 176 20.55 -6.19 -4.25
CA GLY A 176 19.42 -6.70 -3.47
C GLY A 176 18.14 -5.88 -3.61
N LEU A 177 18.23 -4.59 -3.94
CA LEU A 177 17.10 -3.65 -3.87
C LEU A 177 16.00 -4.01 -4.88
N ARG A 178 14.80 -4.36 -4.40
CA ARG A 178 13.62 -4.73 -5.22
C ARG A 178 12.50 -3.70 -5.16
N TYR A 179 12.28 -3.12 -3.99
CA TYR A 179 11.24 -2.12 -3.74
C TYR A 179 11.87 -0.88 -3.12
N LEU A 180 11.69 0.27 -3.77
CA LEU A 180 12.11 1.57 -3.26
C LEU A 180 10.90 2.48 -3.12
N ARG A 181 10.64 3.00 -1.92
CA ARG A 181 9.65 4.07 -1.68
C ARG A 181 10.33 5.35 -1.23
N LEU A 182 10.06 6.43 -1.94
CA LEU A 182 10.46 7.79 -1.63
C LEU A 182 9.20 8.59 -1.26
N GLY A 183 8.92 8.66 0.05
CA GLY A 183 7.78 9.38 0.61
C GLY A 183 8.12 10.83 0.92
N THR A 184 8.64 11.56 -0.06
CA THR A 184 8.95 12.99 0.07
C THR A 184 8.53 13.74 -1.19
N GLU A 185 7.89 14.89 -1.01
CA GLU A 185 7.48 15.78 -2.12
C GLU A 185 8.58 16.80 -2.48
N ASN A 186 9.69 16.83 -1.73
CA ASN A 186 10.76 17.82 -1.87
C ASN A 186 11.86 17.39 -2.84
N MET A 187 11.62 16.37 -3.67
CA MET A 187 12.59 15.88 -4.64
C MET A 187 12.93 16.95 -5.68
N GLU A 188 14.21 17.20 -5.91
CA GLU A 188 14.65 18.14 -6.94
C GLU A 188 14.46 17.56 -8.35
N PRO A 189 14.09 18.39 -9.34
CA PRO A 189 13.95 17.93 -10.72
C PRO A 189 15.20 17.20 -11.22
N GLY A 190 15.01 16.05 -11.85
CA GLY A 190 16.08 15.24 -12.42
C GLY A 190 16.92 14.45 -11.41
N CYS A 191 16.63 14.50 -10.11
CA CYS A 191 17.39 13.72 -9.13
C CYS A 191 17.27 12.20 -9.32
N LEU A 192 16.15 11.71 -9.91
CA LEU A 192 15.95 10.28 -10.18
C LEU A 192 17.05 9.70 -11.08
N TRP A 193 17.55 10.46 -12.06
CA TRP A 193 18.66 10.01 -12.93
C TRP A 193 19.91 9.59 -12.15
N ARG A 194 20.07 10.05 -10.90
CA ARG A 194 21.19 9.66 -10.04
C ARG A 194 21.14 8.20 -9.61
N LEU A 195 19.96 7.57 -9.56
CA LEU A 195 19.83 6.12 -9.31
C LEU A 195 20.63 5.29 -10.34
N GLY A 196 20.83 5.85 -11.54
CA GLY A 196 21.59 5.21 -12.60
C GLY A 196 20.94 3.91 -13.07
N SER A 197 21.77 2.97 -13.53
CA SER A 197 21.31 1.67 -14.03
C SER A 197 21.12 0.68 -12.89
N THR A 198 19.98 0.78 -12.19
CA THR A 198 19.59 -0.25 -11.21
C THR A 198 19.19 -1.54 -11.93
N GLU A 199 19.83 -2.67 -11.62
CA GLU A 199 19.55 -3.95 -12.29
C GLU A 199 18.46 -4.77 -11.57
N SER A 200 18.18 -4.45 -10.31
CA SER A 200 17.29 -5.24 -9.45
C SER A 200 15.97 -4.57 -9.09
N LEU A 201 15.89 -3.23 -9.22
CA LEU A 201 14.74 -2.46 -8.77
C LEU A 201 13.51 -2.82 -9.59
N THR A 202 12.51 -3.43 -8.95
CA THR A 202 11.29 -3.95 -9.59
C THR A 202 10.11 -3.02 -9.38
N ILE A 203 10.03 -2.40 -8.21
CA ILE A 203 8.92 -1.52 -7.81
C ILE A 203 9.49 -0.22 -7.27
N LEU A 204 9.02 0.91 -7.81
CA LEU A 204 9.36 2.25 -7.35
C LEU A 204 8.09 2.96 -6.87
N SER A 205 8.09 3.55 -5.68
CA SER A 205 6.99 4.35 -5.17
C SER A 205 7.47 5.77 -4.92
N LEU A 206 6.81 6.75 -5.52
CA LEU A 206 7.15 8.17 -5.40
C LEU A 206 5.97 8.96 -4.85
N ALA A 207 6.29 10.00 -4.08
CA ALA A 207 5.35 11.05 -3.71
C ALA A 207 5.65 12.32 -4.53
N GLY A 208 4.60 12.98 -5.00
CA GLY A 208 4.72 14.20 -5.78
C GLY A 208 4.96 13.97 -7.29
N PRO A 209 5.38 15.03 -8.02
CA PRO A 209 5.48 14.98 -9.47
C PRO A 209 6.56 14.00 -9.94
N VAL A 210 6.26 13.28 -11.02
CA VAL A 210 7.15 12.26 -11.61
C VAL A 210 7.94 12.78 -12.80
N ASP A 211 9.24 12.50 -12.84
CA ASP A 211 10.05 12.61 -14.08
C ASP A 211 9.91 11.30 -14.87
N CYS A 212 8.98 11.27 -15.82
CA CYS A 212 8.70 10.06 -16.61
C CYS A 212 9.89 9.56 -17.42
N GLU A 213 10.74 10.44 -17.93
CA GLU A 213 11.92 10.01 -18.71
C GLU A 213 12.90 9.26 -17.81
N ALA A 214 13.14 9.80 -16.61
CA ALA A 214 13.98 9.13 -15.63
C ALA A 214 13.42 7.75 -15.26
N VAL A 215 12.11 7.66 -14.99
CA VAL A 215 11.46 6.38 -14.66
C VAL A 215 11.60 5.37 -15.78
N LEU A 216 11.36 5.77 -17.03
CA LEU A 216 11.49 4.89 -18.19
C LEU A 216 12.93 4.40 -18.41
N SER A 217 13.94 5.17 -17.98
CA SER A 217 15.34 4.75 -18.04
C SER A 217 15.67 3.55 -17.14
N PHE A 218 14.83 3.26 -16.13
CA PHE A 218 14.98 2.09 -15.26
C PHE A 218 14.27 0.84 -15.80
N ALA A 219 13.62 0.90 -16.97
CA ALA A 219 13.11 -0.28 -17.65
C ALA A 219 14.26 -0.99 -18.41
N PRO A 220 14.29 -2.34 -18.50
CA PRO A 220 13.24 -3.28 -18.12
C PRO A 220 13.19 -3.81 -16.67
N PRO A 221 14.18 -3.63 -15.76
CA PRO A 221 14.08 -4.22 -14.43
C PRO A 221 12.90 -3.66 -13.64
N LEU A 222 12.61 -2.37 -13.79
CA LEU A 222 11.41 -1.76 -13.22
C LEU A 222 10.15 -2.34 -13.89
N LYS A 223 9.22 -2.84 -13.08
CA LYS A 223 7.94 -3.42 -13.51
C LYS A 223 6.75 -2.59 -13.07
N GLU A 224 6.83 -1.97 -11.90
CA GLU A 224 5.73 -1.26 -11.30
C GLU A 224 6.18 0.08 -10.72
N ILE A 225 5.33 1.09 -10.87
CA ILE A 225 5.49 2.38 -10.23
C ILE A 225 4.21 2.81 -9.50
N ASP A 226 4.35 3.14 -8.22
CA ASP A 226 3.30 3.69 -7.39
C ASP A 226 3.45 5.21 -7.28
N LEU A 227 2.42 5.95 -7.70
CA LEU A 227 2.40 7.41 -7.77
C LEU A 227 1.14 7.94 -7.08
N ASP A 228 1.30 8.87 -6.15
CA ASP A 228 0.17 9.64 -5.60
C ASP A 228 -0.30 10.74 -6.57
N GLN A 229 0.62 11.28 -7.38
CA GLN A 229 0.38 12.29 -8.39
C GLN A 229 1.01 11.89 -9.73
N VAL A 230 0.20 11.84 -10.79
CA VAL A 230 0.69 11.61 -12.15
C VAL A 230 -0.28 12.23 -13.15
N SER A 231 0.27 12.91 -14.17
CA SER A 231 -0.55 13.44 -15.27
C SER A 231 -1.07 12.32 -16.14
N ARG A 232 -2.18 12.55 -16.86
CA ARG A 232 -2.72 11.52 -17.76
C ARG A 232 -1.73 11.15 -18.86
N ALA A 233 -1.05 12.14 -19.44
CA ALA A 233 -0.07 11.91 -20.50
C ALA A 233 1.10 11.05 -20.00
N ASP A 234 1.61 11.36 -18.82
CA ASP A 234 2.68 10.61 -18.16
C ASP A 234 2.26 9.18 -17.82
N CYS A 235 1.09 9.02 -17.21
CA CYS A 235 0.54 7.72 -16.88
C CYS A 235 0.35 6.85 -18.15
N ALA A 236 -0.22 7.43 -19.21
CA ALA A 236 -0.40 6.74 -20.49
C ALA A 236 0.94 6.33 -21.08
N ARG A 237 1.95 7.20 -20.98
CA ARG A 237 3.29 6.91 -21.48
C ARG A 237 3.94 5.76 -20.71
N LEU A 238 3.89 5.78 -19.38
CA LEU A 238 4.43 4.71 -18.53
C LEU A 238 3.78 3.36 -18.86
N LEU A 239 2.45 3.33 -18.94
CA LEU A 239 1.67 2.16 -19.32
C LEU A 239 1.99 1.67 -20.75
N PHE A 240 2.16 2.60 -21.69
CA PHE A 240 2.53 2.29 -23.08
C PHE A 240 3.88 1.57 -23.17
N HIS A 241 4.82 1.92 -22.29
CA HIS A 241 6.12 1.26 -22.19
C HIS A 241 6.11 -0.02 -21.34
N GLY A 242 4.94 -0.49 -20.93
CA GLY A 242 4.75 -1.78 -20.26
C GLY A 242 4.98 -1.77 -18.75
N LEU A 243 5.08 -0.60 -18.13
CA LEU A 243 5.09 -0.48 -16.67
C LEU A 243 3.66 -0.62 -16.12
N ALA A 244 3.52 -1.30 -14.99
CA ALA A 244 2.34 -1.18 -14.15
C ALA A 244 2.38 0.17 -13.41
N VAL A 245 1.25 0.89 -13.37
CA VAL A 245 1.13 2.14 -12.62
C VAL A 245 0.03 1.96 -11.57
N ASN A 246 0.37 2.11 -10.29
CA ASN A 246 -0.55 1.89 -9.16
C ASN A 246 -1.31 0.54 -9.26
N GLY A 247 -0.60 -0.53 -9.59
CA GLY A 247 -1.15 -1.87 -9.81
C GLY A 247 -1.96 -2.10 -11.10
N LEU A 248 -2.13 -1.09 -11.97
CA LEU A 248 -2.79 -1.25 -13.26
C LEU A 248 -1.77 -1.46 -14.38
N SER A 249 -1.96 -2.47 -15.21
CA SER A 249 -1.11 -2.75 -16.39
C SER A 249 -1.95 -3.32 -17.53
N GLY A 250 -1.48 -3.13 -18.77
CA GLY A 250 -2.12 -3.72 -19.94
C GLY A 250 -1.38 -3.44 -21.24
N PRO A 251 -1.94 -3.86 -22.38
CA PRO A 251 -1.29 -3.71 -23.67
C PRO A 251 -1.14 -2.22 -24.04
N PRO A 252 -0.05 -1.82 -24.73
CA PRO A 252 0.24 -0.40 -25.02
C PRO A 252 -0.91 0.35 -25.71
N ARG A 253 -1.70 -0.35 -26.55
CA ARG A 253 -2.87 0.22 -27.24
C ARG A 253 -3.97 0.72 -26.30
N LEU A 254 -4.04 0.23 -25.06
CA LEU A 254 -5.03 0.63 -24.05
C LEU A 254 -4.47 1.64 -23.04
N ALA A 255 -3.23 2.07 -23.20
CA ALA A 255 -2.53 2.89 -22.22
C ALA A 255 -3.23 4.23 -21.92
N ASP A 256 -3.74 4.94 -22.95
CA ASP A 256 -4.51 6.18 -22.72
C ASP A 256 -5.80 5.93 -21.93
N ALA A 257 -6.47 4.81 -22.19
CA ALA A 257 -7.70 4.47 -21.49
C ALA A 257 -7.42 4.12 -20.02
N TYR A 258 -6.34 3.39 -19.76
CA TYR A 258 -5.91 3.06 -18.41
C TYR A 258 -5.39 4.29 -17.66
N ALA A 259 -4.77 5.23 -18.35
CA ALA A 259 -4.39 6.51 -17.77
C ALA A 259 -5.59 7.35 -17.34
N ARG A 260 -6.69 7.35 -18.11
CA ARG A 260 -7.96 7.97 -17.69
C ARG A 260 -8.50 7.35 -16.40
N MET A 261 -8.24 6.05 -16.16
CA MET A 261 -8.70 5.38 -14.94
C MET A 261 -7.89 5.82 -13.71
N LEU A 262 -6.59 6.05 -13.88
CA LEU A 262 -5.67 6.36 -12.78
C LEU A 262 -5.56 7.85 -12.46
N THR A 263 -5.84 8.72 -13.44
CA THR A 263 -5.60 10.17 -13.33
C THR A 263 -6.90 10.96 -13.47
N GLY A 264 -7.01 12.07 -12.75
CA GLY A 264 -8.07 13.05 -12.98
C GLY A 264 -7.89 13.73 -14.36
N PRO A 265 -8.95 14.33 -14.94
CA PRO A 265 -8.80 15.09 -16.18
C PRO A 265 -7.79 16.24 -16.00
N ASP A 266 -6.99 16.54 -17.03
CA ASP A 266 -5.98 17.63 -17.04
C ASP A 266 -6.57 19.03 -16.72
N ARG A 267 -7.90 19.14 -16.70
CA ARG A 267 -8.64 20.28 -16.18
C ARG A 267 -9.76 19.78 -15.26
N PRO A 268 -10.07 20.49 -14.16
CA PRO A 268 -11.24 20.17 -13.36
C PRO A 268 -12.48 20.25 -14.25
N SER A 269 -13.11 19.10 -14.49
CA SER A 269 -14.43 19.04 -15.12
C SER A 269 -15.43 19.83 -14.27
N ARG A 270 -16.21 20.69 -14.91
CA ARG A 270 -17.14 21.62 -14.25
C ARG A 270 -18.46 20.98 -13.82
N ALA A 271 -18.62 19.67 -13.96
CA ALA A 271 -19.75 18.92 -13.44
C ALA A 271 -19.26 17.61 -12.81
N ALA A 272 -19.50 17.46 -11.50
CA ALA A 272 -19.29 16.20 -10.81
C ALA A 272 -20.22 15.12 -11.41
N PRO A 273 -19.76 13.87 -11.57
CA PRO A 273 -20.62 12.77 -12.00
C PRO A 273 -21.83 12.65 -11.06
N ARG A 274 -23.02 12.44 -11.63
CA ARG A 274 -24.28 12.38 -10.87
C ARG A 274 -24.48 10.99 -10.28
N ARG A 275 -23.67 10.63 -9.28
CA ARG A 275 -23.99 9.47 -8.43
C ARG A 275 -25.26 9.75 -7.63
N ARG A 276 -26.10 8.72 -7.46
CA ARG A 276 -27.33 8.83 -6.66
C ARG A 276 -27.00 8.55 -5.19
N ILE A 277 -27.56 9.34 -4.28
CA ILE A 277 -27.47 9.05 -2.84
C ILE A 277 -28.74 8.29 -2.45
N VAL A 278 -28.57 7.09 -1.91
CA VAL A 278 -29.67 6.28 -1.41
C VAL A 278 -29.97 6.68 0.02
N THR A 279 -31.20 7.09 0.27
CA THR A 279 -31.60 7.67 1.57
C THR A 279 -32.36 6.70 2.47
N GLY A 280 -32.71 5.51 1.98
CA GLY A 280 -33.39 4.50 2.77
C GLY A 280 -33.81 3.27 1.96
N GLU A 281 -34.40 2.30 2.65
CA GLU A 281 -34.72 0.96 2.11
C GLU A 281 -35.64 1.00 0.88
N ARG A 282 -36.70 1.82 0.91
CA ARG A 282 -37.63 1.94 -0.22
C ARG A 282 -36.98 2.54 -1.47
N ASP A 283 -36.08 3.50 -1.29
CA ASP A 283 -35.33 4.13 -2.38
C ASP A 283 -34.35 3.11 -2.98
N LEU A 284 -33.62 2.36 -2.14
CA LEU A 284 -32.75 1.26 -2.57
C LEU A 284 -33.53 0.20 -3.38
N ALA A 285 -34.65 -0.28 -2.83
CA ALA A 285 -35.48 -1.29 -3.48
C ALA A 285 -35.99 -0.80 -4.85
N SER A 286 -36.43 0.46 -4.94
CA SER A 286 -36.87 1.04 -6.21
C SER A 286 -35.75 1.14 -7.25
N LEU A 287 -34.52 1.42 -6.80
CA LEU A 287 -33.36 1.59 -7.64
C LEU A 287 -32.86 0.26 -8.22
N VAL A 288 -32.71 -0.76 -7.37
CA VAL A 288 -32.20 -2.10 -7.73
C VAL A 288 -33.19 -2.86 -8.62
N MET A 289 -34.49 -2.65 -8.44
CA MET A 289 -35.54 -3.22 -9.29
C MET A 289 -35.65 -2.54 -10.66
N GLY A 290 -34.90 -1.46 -10.89
CA GLY A 290 -34.83 -0.77 -12.16
C GLY A 290 -34.28 -1.65 -13.31
N PRO A 291 -34.52 -1.23 -14.57
CA PRO A 291 -34.11 -2.00 -15.74
C PRO A 291 -32.60 -1.93 -16.01
N ALA A 292 -31.92 -0.90 -15.49
CA ALA A 292 -30.48 -0.71 -15.63
C ALA A 292 -29.70 -1.45 -14.51
N PRO A 293 -28.46 -1.89 -14.77
CA PRO A 293 -27.56 -2.35 -13.73
C PRO A 293 -27.25 -1.23 -12.73
N VAL A 294 -27.15 -1.55 -11.45
CA VAL A 294 -26.85 -0.58 -10.38
C VAL A 294 -25.59 -1.01 -9.63
N LEU A 295 -24.57 -0.15 -9.65
CA LEU A 295 -23.36 -0.27 -8.86
C LEU A 295 -23.52 0.52 -7.55
N LEU A 296 -23.65 -0.19 -6.44
CA LEU A 296 -23.87 0.35 -5.10
C LEU A 296 -22.58 0.31 -4.30
N ALA A 297 -22.20 1.42 -3.68
CA ALA A 297 -21.15 1.44 -2.66
C ALA A 297 -21.75 1.76 -1.29
N PHE A 298 -21.60 0.83 -0.36
CA PHE A 298 -21.98 0.97 1.04
C PHE A 298 -20.78 1.51 1.81
N THR A 299 -20.90 2.72 2.34
CA THR A 299 -19.82 3.49 2.97
C THR A 299 -20.22 3.90 4.39
N GLY A 300 -19.25 4.08 5.27
CA GLY A 300 -19.44 4.66 6.61
C GLY A 300 -18.53 5.87 6.82
N THR A 301 -18.88 6.76 7.73
CA THR A 301 -18.14 8.01 7.97
C THR A 301 -16.84 7.77 8.74
N ASP A 302 -16.79 6.73 9.59
CA ASP A 302 -15.59 6.32 10.34
C ASP A 302 -14.71 5.30 9.60
N CYS A 303 -14.67 5.34 8.25
CA CYS A 303 -13.93 4.37 7.45
C CYS A 303 -13.09 5.04 6.35
N LEU A 304 -11.77 5.12 6.55
CA LEU A 304 -10.84 5.72 5.57
C LEU A 304 -10.87 5.01 4.20
N ALA A 305 -11.07 3.69 4.19
CA ALA A 305 -11.24 2.93 2.94
C ALA A 305 -12.54 3.29 2.20
N SER A 306 -13.57 3.76 2.92
CA SER A 306 -14.81 4.25 2.32
C SER A 306 -14.61 5.60 1.63
N GLU A 307 -13.81 6.51 2.17
CA GLU A 307 -13.48 7.76 1.46
C GLU A 307 -12.75 7.49 0.14
N TRP A 308 -11.91 6.45 0.13
CA TRP A 308 -11.12 6.08 -1.04
C TRP A 308 -11.94 5.47 -2.18
N ILE A 309 -13.08 4.85 -1.87
CA ILE A 309 -13.89 4.15 -2.88
C ILE A 309 -14.84 5.06 -3.66
N ILE A 310 -15.26 6.16 -3.05
CA ILE A 310 -16.21 7.13 -3.62
C ILE A 310 -15.71 7.67 -4.98
N PRO A 311 -14.45 8.15 -5.10
CA PRO A 311 -13.92 8.62 -6.38
C PRO A 311 -13.81 7.53 -7.46
N VAL A 312 -13.77 6.25 -7.08
CA VAL A 312 -13.70 5.12 -8.01
C VAL A 312 -15.06 4.85 -8.62
N ILE A 313 -16.10 4.86 -7.78
CA ILE A 313 -17.50 4.73 -8.21
C ILE A 313 -17.86 5.88 -9.14
N ASP A 314 -17.54 7.11 -8.75
CA ASP A 314 -17.77 8.30 -9.58
C ASP A 314 -17.16 8.17 -10.98
N ARG A 315 -15.97 7.57 -11.08
CA ARG A 315 -15.27 7.33 -12.36
C ARG A 315 -15.95 6.23 -13.20
N ILE A 316 -16.35 5.12 -12.59
CA ILE A 316 -17.09 4.05 -13.29
C ILE A 316 -18.41 4.61 -13.83
N VAL A 317 -19.12 5.40 -13.02
CA VAL A 317 -20.37 6.06 -13.44
C VAL A 317 -20.14 7.04 -14.56
N ALA A 318 -19.06 7.82 -14.54
CA ALA A 318 -18.78 8.78 -15.59
C ALA A 318 -18.47 8.13 -16.95
N GLU A 319 -17.87 6.94 -16.96
CA GLU A 319 -17.46 6.24 -18.19
C GLU A 319 -18.57 5.35 -18.76
N TYR A 320 -19.46 4.85 -17.90
CA TYR A 320 -20.55 3.94 -18.25
C TYR A 320 -21.93 4.51 -17.90
N ASP A 321 -22.10 5.83 -17.96
CA ASP A 321 -23.33 6.52 -17.53
C ASP A 321 -24.58 6.05 -18.28
N ASP A 322 -24.41 5.63 -19.54
CA ASP A 322 -25.46 5.04 -20.37
C ASP A 322 -25.72 3.55 -20.08
N GLU A 323 -24.79 2.83 -19.45
CA GLU A 323 -24.91 1.37 -19.23
C GLU A 323 -25.09 0.93 -17.79
N LEU A 324 -24.77 1.78 -16.80
CA LEU A 324 -25.00 1.49 -15.39
C LEU A 324 -25.31 2.75 -14.59
N ILE A 325 -26.05 2.57 -13.50
CA ILE A 325 -26.32 3.61 -12.51
C ILE A 325 -25.38 3.39 -11.33
N GLY A 326 -24.63 4.41 -10.91
CA GLY A 326 -23.92 4.33 -9.64
C GLY A 326 -24.65 5.03 -8.50
N ALA A 327 -24.58 4.41 -7.34
CA ALA A 327 -25.22 4.90 -6.14
C ALA A 327 -24.37 4.66 -4.90
N ILE A 328 -24.48 5.57 -3.94
CA ILE A 328 -23.84 5.46 -2.63
C ILE A 328 -24.91 5.31 -1.57
N VAL A 329 -24.65 4.38 -0.65
CA VAL A 329 -25.45 4.12 0.53
C VAL A 329 -24.58 4.39 1.74
N ASP A 330 -24.90 5.42 2.49
CA ASP A 330 -24.29 5.65 3.80
C ASP A 330 -25.01 4.75 4.82
N VAL A 331 -24.26 3.83 5.43
CA VAL A 331 -24.82 2.80 6.32
C VAL A 331 -25.31 3.38 7.65
N GLU A 332 -24.84 4.58 8.04
CA GLU A 332 -25.23 5.25 9.28
C GLU A 332 -26.56 5.99 9.13
N THR A 333 -26.82 6.53 7.93
CA THR A 333 -28.05 7.28 7.63
C THR A 333 -29.13 6.42 6.97
N ALA A 334 -28.76 5.40 6.21
CA ALA A 334 -29.67 4.48 5.51
C ALA A 334 -29.63 3.05 6.08
N ILE A 335 -29.70 2.92 7.42
CA ILE A 335 -29.54 1.65 8.16
C ILE A 335 -30.42 0.51 7.60
N GLY A 336 -31.71 0.80 7.31
CA GLY A 336 -32.63 -0.20 6.76
C GLY A 336 -32.23 -0.69 5.35
N ALA A 337 -31.58 0.16 4.55
CA ALA A 337 -31.12 -0.20 3.22
C ALA A 337 -29.95 -1.20 3.29
N ALA A 338 -28.94 -0.95 4.14
CA ALA A 338 -27.81 -1.86 4.34
C ALA A 338 -28.25 -3.23 4.89
N ALA A 339 -29.15 -3.22 5.88
CA ALA A 339 -29.69 -4.44 6.47
C ALA A 339 -30.50 -5.28 5.46
N SER A 340 -31.31 -4.63 4.60
CA SER A 340 -32.16 -5.32 3.62
C SER A 340 -31.39 -6.15 2.59
N VAL A 341 -30.11 -5.82 2.35
CA VAL A 341 -29.22 -6.53 1.43
C VAL A 341 -28.06 -7.24 2.15
N GLY A 342 -28.15 -7.39 3.48
CA GLY A 342 -27.17 -8.13 4.28
C GLY A 342 -25.75 -7.56 4.21
N VAL A 343 -25.59 -6.23 4.22
CA VAL A 343 -24.28 -5.58 4.33
C VAL A 343 -23.97 -5.33 5.81
N ASP A 344 -22.90 -5.95 6.30
CA ASP A 344 -22.47 -5.91 7.71
C ASP A 344 -21.12 -5.20 7.92
N ARG A 345 -20.46 -4.78 6.84
CA ARG A 345 -19.16 -4.09 6.87
C ARG A 345 -19.00 -3.08 5.74
N THR A 346 -18.19 -2.05 5.98
CA THR A 346 -17.87 -0.99 5.02
C THR A 346 -16.35 -0.91 4.74
N PRO A 347 -15.93 -0.56 3.51
CA PRO A 347 -16.78 -0.42 2.34
C PRO A 347 -17.17 -1.80 1.75
N THR A 348 -18.41 -1.90 1.28
CA THR A 348 -18.87 -3.04 0.47
C THR A 348 -19.43 -2.51 -0.84
N VAL A 349 -19.04 -3.10 -1.97
CA VAL A 349 -19.62 -2.76 -3.27
C VAL A 349 -20.48 -3.90 -3.78
N LEU A 350 -21.69 -3.58 -4.24
CA LEU A 350 -22.60 -4.51 -4.89
C LEU A 350 -22.88 -4.06 -6.32
N LEU A 351 -22.99 -5.03 -7.23
CA LEU A 351 -23.56 -4.80 -8.55
C LEU A 351 -24.84 -5.61 -8.67
N THR A 352 -25.91 -4.95 -9.10
CA THR A 352 -27.23 -5.57 -9.20
C THR A 352 -27.85 -5.30 -10.57
N ARG A 353 -28.81 -6.14 -10.98
CA ARG A 353 -29.63 -5.92 -12.18
C ARG A 353 -31.00 -6.55 -11.96
N LYS A 354 -32.09 -5.77 -12.08
CA LYS A 354 -33.48 -6.24 -11.91
C LYS A 354 -33.72 -7.00 -10.60
N GLY A 355 -33.14 -6.52 -9.50
CA GLY A 355 -33.26 -7.15 -8.18
C GLY A 355 -32.29 -8.31 -7.89
N GLU A 356 -31.54 -8.78 -8.90
CA GLU A 356 -30.56 -9.85 -8.72
C GLU A 356 -29.18 -9.28 -8.39
N GLU A 357 -28.50 -9.91 -7.42
CA GLU A 357 -27.10 -9.60 -7.10
C GLU A 357 -26.18 -10.33 -8.07
N LEU A 358 -25.42 -9.56 -8.84
CA LEU A 358 -24.46 -10.10 -9.82
C LEU A 358 -23.04 -10.18 -9.26
N LEU A 359 -22.71 -9.30 -8.31
CA LEU A 359 -21.37 -9.21 -7.71
C LEU A 359 -21.46 -8.59 -6.31
N ARG A 360 -20.67 -9.12 -5.39
CA ARG A 360 -20.41 -8.53 -4.07
C ARG A 360 -18.92 -8.54 -3.77
N LEU A 361 -18.41 -7.37 -3.42
CA LEU A 361 -17.00 -7.14 -3.10
C LEU A 361 -16.90 -6.47 -1.74
N PRO A 362 -16.68 -7.25 -0.68
CA PRO A 362 -16.62 -6.69 0.65
C PRO A 362 -15.16 -6.47 1.05
N GLY A 363 -14.75 -5.22 1.18
CA GLY A 363 -13.35 -4.81 1.33
C GLY A 363 -12.57 -4.87 0.01
N ILE A 364 -12.68 -3.82 -0.80
CA ILE A 364 -11.94 -3.68 -2.07
C ILE A 364 -10.50 -3.27 -1.80
N ARG A 365 -9.56 -3.96 -2.44
CA ARG A 365 -8.12 -3.81 -2.19
C ARG A 365 -7.40 -2.97 -3.23
N SER A 366 -7.99 -2.75 -4.40
CA SER A 366 -7.43 -1.86 -5.43
C SER A 366 -8.50 -1.31 -6.38
N HIS A 367 -8.22 -0.16 -6.99
CA HIS A 367 -9.07 0.48 -8.01
C HIS A 367 -9.28 -0.44 -9.22
N ALA A 368 -8.21 -1.09 -9.69
CA ALA A 368 -8.21 -1.94 -10.86
C ALA A 368 -9.05 -3.22 -10.67
N GLU A 369 -9.01 -3.81 -9.47
CA GLU A 369 -9.80 -5.01 -9.17
C GLU A 369 -11.30 -4.72 -9.29
N LEU A 370 -11.77 -3.61 -8.71
CA LEU A 370 -13.17 -3.23 -8.77
C LEU A 370 -13.64 -3.06 -10.21
N ILE A 371 -12.90 -2.29 -11.03
CA ILE A 371 -13.30 -1.99 -12.40
C ILE A 371 -13.36 -3.28 -13.23
N ARG A 372 -12.31 -4.12 -13.16
CA ARG A 372 -12.27 -5.40 -13.88
C ARG A 372 -13.44 -6.32 -13.51
N ARG A 373 -13.75 -6.44 -12.22
CA ARG A 373 -14.86 -7.30 -11.75
C ARG A 373 -16.20 -6.81 -12.26
N VAL A 374 -16.41 -5.49 -12.27
CA VAL A 374 -17.67 -4.87 -12.74
C VAL A 374 -17.82 -5.03 -14.26
N THR A 375 -16.77 -4.78 -15.03
CA THR A 375 -16.81 -4.88 -16.50
C THR A 375 -16.98 -6.33 -16.95
N ASP A 376 -16.24 -7.27 -16.36
CA ASP A 376 -16.34 -8.70 -16.65
C ASP A 376 -17.78 -9.22 -16.44
N VAL A 377 -18.40 -8.86 -15.30
CA VAL A 377 -19.76 -9.32 -14.94
C VAL A 377 -20.83 -8.72 -15.85
N LEU A 378 -20.67 -7.47 -16.28
CA LEU A 378 -21.63 -6.81 -17.16
C LEU A 378 -21.41 -7.13 -18.65
N GLY A 379 -20.34 -7.87 -18.99
CA GLY A 379 -19.92 -8.06 -20.36
C GLY A 379 -19.57 -6.72 -21.04
N LEU A 380 -19.15 -5.74 -20.24
CA LEU A 380 -18.75 -4.44 -20.74
C LEU A 380 -17.28 -4.51 -21.14
N PRO A 381 -16.92 -3.92 -22.30
CA PRO A 381 -15.52 -3.71 -22.64
C PRO A 381 -14.81 -2.98 -21.49
N MET A 382 -13.54 -3.32 -21.25
CA MET A 382 -12.71 -2.52 -20.36
C MET A 382 -12.73 -1.05 -20.84
N PRO A 383 -12.63 -0.05 -19.95
CA PRO A 383 -12.68 1.35 -20.35
C PRO A 383 -11.72 1.60 -21.53
N GLY A 384 -12.23 2.23 -22.60
CA GLY A 384 -11.48 2.47 -23.84
C GLY A 384 -11.50 1.37 -24.91
N GLU A 385 -11.92 0.13 -24.62
CA GLU A 385 -12.17 -0.88 -25.67
C GLU A 385 -13.42 -0.53 -26.53
N LYS A 386 -14.34 0.31 -26.02
CA LYS A 386 -15.43 0.90 -26.83
C LYS A 386 -14.94 1.79 -27.98
N LEU A 387 -13.79 2.44 -27.82
CA LEU A 387 -13.23 3.36 -28.83
C LEU A 387 -12.57 2.62 -30.00
N PHE A 388 -12.24 1.33 -29.80
CA PHE A 388 -11.67 0.46 -30.81
C PHE A 388 -12.41 -0.89 -30.77
N PRO A 389 -13.64 -0.97 -31.30
CA PRO A 389 -14.29 -2.25 -31.51
C PRO A 389 -13.34 -3.12 -32.33
N ALA A 390 -13.27 -4.42 -32.02
CA ALA A 390 -12.48 -5.38 -32.77
C ALA A 390 -12.98 -5.42 -34.23
N THR A 391 -12.43 -4.56 -35.10
CA THR A 391 -12.62 -4.65 -36.53
C THR A 391 -11.78 -5.82 -37.03
N GLU A 392 -12.50 -6.91 -37.28
CA GLU A 392 -12.29 -7.92 -38.30
C GLU A 392 -10.84 -8.37 -38.53
N ASN A 393 -10.56 -9.58 -38.03
CA ASN A 393 -9.81 -10.57 -38.82
C ASN A 393 -10.44 -10.66 -40.23
N ARG A 394 -9.96 -9.85 -41.15
CA ARG A 394 -9.98 -10.16 -42.59
C ARG A 394 -8.58 -9.92 -43.10
N GLU A 395 -7.81 -11.01 -43.16
CA GLU A 395 -6.75 -11.13 -44.14
C GLU A 395 -7.29 -10.63 -45.49
N PRO A 396 -6.62 -9.69 -46.18
CA PRO A 396 -6.80 -9.60 -47.60
C PRO A 396 -6.23 -10.90 -48.18
N LEU A 397 -7.14 -11.77 -48.60
CA LEU A 397 -6.85 -12.85 -49.53
C LEU A 397 -5.96 -12.28 -50.64
N LEU A 398 -4.71 -12.74 -50.68
CA LEU A 398 -3.85 -12.60 -51.84
C LEU A 398 -4.56 -13.29 -53.00
N GLY A 399 -5.33 -12.50 -53.75
CA GLY A 399 -5.87 -12.87 -55.04
C GLY A 399 -4.73 -12.90 -56.05
N SER A 400 -4.47 -14.10 -56.55
CA SER A 400 -3.67 -14.40 -57.73
C SER A 400 -4.03 -13.55 -58.94
N ALA A 401 -3.04 -12.84 -59.51
CA ALA A 401 -2.76 -12.73 -60.94
C ALA A 401 -1.34 -12.16 -61.14
#